data_AF-A0A6C0HPC4-F1
#
_entry.id   AF-A0A6C0HPC4-F1
#
_cell.length_a   1.000
_cell.length_b   1.000
_cell.length_c   1.000
_cell.angle_alpha   90.00
_cell.angle_beta   90.00
_cell.angle_gamma   90.00
#
_symmetry.space_group_name_H-M   'P 1'
#
loop_
_entity.id
_entity.type
_entity.pdbx_description
1 polymer ?
#
loop_
_entity_poly.entity_id
_entity_poly.type
_entity_poly.pdbx_seq_one_letter_code
_entity_poly.pdbx_strand_id
1 'polypeptide(L)'
;MEFKIFGYTMRLEVIIICVLLANVIAIITWCSCAGGVKEGYHAAADIAKGTLGYSQGGAAAASDFNNWRWDTTPKDIYSSSKGNVGGPVPLPEGEMVLFAQNKISPECCPSVYSSSTGCVCASPAQMQYLNERGGNRTYGD
;
A
#
# COMPACT_ATOMS: atom_id res chain seq x y z
N MET A 1 -56.78 4.55 -1.18
CA MET A 1 -57.26 3.48 -2.08
C MET A 1 -56.69 2.15 -1.60
N GLU A 2 -57.54 1.16 -1.39
CA GLU A 2 -57.13 -0.18 -0.92
C GLU A 2 -56.99 -1.10 -2.13
N PHE A 3 -55.79 -1.69 -2.31
CA PHE A 3 -55.52 -2.65 -3.36
C PHE A 3 -55.30 -4.02 -2.73
N LYS A 4 -55.99 -5.05 -3.23
CA LYS A 4 -55.81 -6.44 -2.81
C LYS A 4 -54.81 -7.11 -3.72
N ILE A 5 -53.67 -7.50 -3.16
CA ILE A 5 -52.63 -8.26 -3.86
C ILE A 5 -52.42 -9.55 -3.04
N PHE A 6 -52.51 -10.72 -3.69
CA PHE A 6 -52.35 -12.06 -3.08
C PHE A 6 -53.16 -12.31 -1.79
N GLY A 7 -54.36 -11.74 -1.68
CA GLY A 7 -55.25 -11.94 -0.53
C GLY A 7 -55.01 -11.02 0.67
N TYR A 8 -53.95 -10.20 0.64
CA TYR A 8 -53.70 -9.19 1.66
C TYR A 8 -54.25 -7.82 1.21
N THR A 9 -55.02 -7.18 2.09
CA THR A 9 -55.50 -5.80 1.89
C THR A 9 -54.40 -4.84 2.28
N MET A 10 -53.79 -4.17 1.30
CA MET A 10 -52.74 -3.19 1.54
C MET A 10 -53.19 -1.80 1.09
N ARG A 11 -52.81 -0.78 1.86
CA ARG A 11 -53.02 0.62 1.49
C ARG A 11 -52.03 0.99 0.39
N LEU A 12 -52.51 1.62 -0.69
CA LEU A 12 -51.69 2.00 -1.85
C LEU A 12 -50.45 2.83 -1.44
N GLU A 13 -50.60 3.70 -0.43
CA GLU A 13 -49.51 4.52 0.13
C GLU A 13 -48.35 3.67 0.65
N VAL A 14 -48.64 2.54 1.31
CA VAL A 14 -47.61 1.64 1.87
C VAL A 14 -46.84 0.95 0.73
N ILE A 15 -47.52 0.56 -0.34
CA ILE A 15 -46.89 -0.06 -1.51
C ILE A 15 -45.91 0.92 -2.17
N ILE A 16 -46.33 2.17 -2.35
CA ILE A 16 -45.50 3.21 -2.96
C ILE A 16 -44.25 3.47 -2.11
N ILE A 17 -44.40 3.56 -0.79
CA ILE A 17 -43.27 3.75 0.13
C ILE A 17 -42.30 2.56 0.07
N CYS A 18 -42.81 1.32 0.05
CA CYS A 18 -41.96 0.13 -0.06
C CYS A 18 -41.17 0.09 -1.37
N VAL A 19 -41.78 0.48 -2.50
CA VAL A 19 -41.10 0.55 -3.80
C VAL A 19 -40.02 1.63 -3.80
N LEU A 20 -40.30 2.82 -3.25
CA LEU A 20 -39.30 3.89 -3.16
C LEU A 20 -38.11 3.49 -2.26
N LEU A 21 -38.38 2.86 -1.12
CA LEU A 21 -37.32 2.35 -0.23
C LEU A 21 -36.47 1.26 -0.91
N ALA A 22 -37.10 0.33 -1.62
CA ALA A 22 -36.39 -0.72 -2.34
C ALA A 22 -35.45 -0.15 -3.43
N ASN A 23 -35.86 0.92 -4.12
CA ASN A 23 -35.02 1.60 -5.12
C ASN A 23 -33.80 2.28 -4.49
N VAL A 24 -33.97 2.97 -3.34
CA VAL A 24 -32.83 3.61 -2.65
C VAL A 24 -31.84 2.57 -2.15
N ILE A 25 -32.31 1.47 -1.56
CA ILE A 25 -31.45 0.37 -1.10
C ILE A 25 -30.69 -0.23 -2.29
N ALA A 26 -31.38 -0.52 -3.41
CA ALA A 26 -30.76 -1.06 -4.61
C ALA A 26 -29.66 -0.15 -5.18
N ILE A 27 -29.88 1.17 -5.21
CA ILE A 27 -28.87 2.12 -5.69
C ILE A 27 -27.61 2.09 -4.80
N ILE A 28 -27.76 2.01 -3.48
CA ILE A 28 -26.63 2.01 -2.54
C ILE A 28 -25.88 0.66 -2.57
N THR A 29 -26.59 -0.46 -2.64
CA THR A 29 -25.99 -1.80 -2.57
C THR A 29 -25.40 -2.26 -3.91
N TRP A 30 -26.03 -1.90 -5.03
CA TRP A 30 -25.64 -2.42 -6.35
C TRP A 30 -24.53 -1.59 -7.01
N CYS A 31 -24.52 -0.26 -6.82
CA CYS A 31 -23.43 0.60 -7.34
C CYS A 31 -22.12 0.46 -6.55
N SER A 32 -22.12 -0.13 -5.35
CA SER A 32 -20.89 -0.44 -4.62
C SER A 32 -20.13 -1.62 -5.23
N CYS A 33 -20.80 -2.56 -5.91
CA CYS A 33 -20.15 -3.74 -6.54
C CYS A 33 -19.70 -3.50 -7.99
N ALA A 34 -20.25 -2.52 -8.71
CA ALA A 34 -19.95 -2.28 -10.12
C ALA A 34 -18.78 -1.29 -10.36
N GLY A 35 -17.98 -1.02 -9.34
CA GLY A 35 -16.92 -0.01 -9.40
C GLY A 35 -17.49 1.40 -9.28
N GLY A 36 -18.13 1.68 -8.13
CA GLY A 36 -18.50 3.03 -7.72
C GLY A 36 -17.34 4.03 -7.87
N VAL A 37 -17.68 5.32 -7.78
CA VAL A 37 -16.75 6.46 -7.93
C VAL A 37 -15.39 6.13 -7.31
N LYS A 38 -14.34 6.08 -8.14
CA LYS A 38 -12.96 5.77 -7.70
C LYS A 38 -12.65 6.59 -6.45
N GLU A 39 -12.48 5.86 -5.35
CA GLU A 39 -12.60 6.33 -3.99
C GLU A 39 -11.67 7.50 -3.68
N GLY A 40 -12.06 8.32 -2.70
CA GLY A 40 -11.24 9.40 -2.14
C GLY A 40 -9.85 8.97 -1.67
N TYR A 41 -9.51 7.68 -1.68
CA TYR A 41 -8.14 7.18 -1.54
C TYR A 41 -7.23 7.59 -2.71
N HIS A 42 -7.73 7.69 -3.95
CA HIS A 42 -6.95 8.23 -5.07
C HIS A 42 -6.75 9.74 -4.93
N ALA A 43 -7.81 10.47 -4.56
CA ALA A 43 -7.71 11.91 -4.29
C ALA A 43 -6.84 12.20 -3.06
N ALA A 44 -6.93 11.39 -2.00
CA ALA A 44 -6.10 11.48 -0.81
C ALA A 44 -4.66 11.06 -1.11
N ALA A 45 -4.42 10.09 -2.00
CA ALA A 45 -3.08 9.79 -2.48
C ALA A 45 -2.49 10.98 -3.27
N ASP A 46 -3.30 11.66 -4.09
CA ASP A 46 -2.86 12.86 -4.81
C ASP A 46 -2.65 14.09 -3.90
N ILE A 47 -3.45 14.24 -2.83
CA ILE A 47 -3.27 15.31 -1.83
C ILE A 47 -2.12 14.97 -0.86
N ALA A 48 -1.97 13.71 -0.45
CA ALA A 48 -0.92 13.24 0.46
C ALA A 48 0.47 13.24 -0.18
N LYS A 49 0.56 13.08 -1.52
CA LYS A 49 1.79 13.32 -2.29
C LYS A 49 2.38 14.72 -2.07
N GLY A 50 1.56 15.70 -1.68
CA GLY A 50 1.98 17.09 -1.48
C GLY A 50 2.34 17.47 -0.04
N THR A 51 2.02 16.66 0.98
CA THR A 51 2.10 17.12 2.39
C THR A 51 2.93 16.22 3.30
N LEU A 52 3.15 14.95 2.95
CA LEU A 52 4.08 14.10 3.67
C LEU A 52 5.22 13.75 2.72
N GLY A 53 6.42 14.25 2.99
CA GLY A 53 7.67 13.93 2.29
C GLY A 53 8.10 12.47 2.51
N TYR A 54 7.16 11.54 2.34
CA TYR A 54 7.37 10.12 2.43
C TYR A 54 8.11 9.69 1.17
N SER A 55 9.44 9.66 1.30
CA SER A 55 10.36 9.03 0.36
C SER A 55 10.19 7.50 0.43
N GLN A 56 9.00 6.99 0.08
CA GLN A 56 8.93 5.65 -0.47
C GLN A 56 9.62 5.74 -1.84
N GLY A 57 10.58 4.86 -2.11
CA GLY A 57 11.14 4.70 -3.44
C GLY A 57 10.01 4.61 -4.46
N GLY A 58 9.79 5.71 -5.19
CA GLY A 58 8.61 5.90 -6.01
C GLY A 58 7.32 6.05 -5.20
N ALA A 59 6.94 7.28 -4.87
CA ALA A 59 5.53 7.65 -4.79
C ALA A 59 4.91 7.55 -6.19
N ALA A 60 4.79 6.32 -6.71
CA ALA A 60 3.98 6.07 -7.88
C ALA A 60 2.56 6.43 -7.49
N ALA A 61 1.97 7.33 -8.28
CA ALA A 61 0.54 7.47 -8.32
C ALA A 61 -0.11 6.09 -8.28
N ALA A 62 -1.12 5.91 -7.44
CA ALA A 62 -1.98 4.73 -7.44
C ALA A 62 -2.63 4.43 -8.82
N SER A 63 -2.32 5.20 -9.87
CA SER A 63 -2.73 4.99 -11.25
C SER A 63 -1.71 4.24 -12.14
N ASP A 64 -0.43 4.10 -11.77
CA ASP A 64 0.58 3.55 -12.69
C ASP A 64 1.35 2.35 -12.13
N PHE A 65 0.63 1.27 -11.83
CA PHE A 65 1.26 -0.04 -11.63
C PHE A 65 2.05 -0.51 -12.86
N ASN A 66 1.69 0.00 -14.05
CA ASN A 66 2.42 -0.29 -15.28
C ASN A 66 3.76 0.45 -15.36
N ASN A 67 3.89 1.72 -14.92
CA ASN A 67 5.17 2.46 -15.05
C ASN A 67 6.28 1.95 -14.11
N TRP A 68 5.95 1.25 -13.02
CA TRP A 68 6.96 0.53 -12.24
C TRP A 68 7.59 -0.64 -13.02
N ARG A 69 6.83 -1.20 -13.97
CA ARG A 69 7.21 -2.43 -14.67
C ARG A 69 8.01 -2.18 -15.96
N TRP A 70 8.21 -0.93 -16.38
CA TRP A 70 8.93 -0.61 -17.63
C TRP A 70 9.76 0.67 -17.64
N ASP A 71 10.05 1.33 -16.50
CA ASP A 71 11.23 2.21 -16.47
C ASP A 71 12.48 1.33 -16.54
N THR A 72 12.90 1.02 -17.78
CA THR A 72 14.04 0.17 -18.13
C THR A 72 15.39 0.81 -17.84
N THR A 73 15.44 1.94 -17.13
CA THR A 73 16.67 2.33 -16.46
C THR A 73 16.78 1.49 -15.19
N PRO A 74 17.83 0.67 -14.99
CA PRO A 74 18.09 0.05 -13.70
C PRO A 74 18.39 1.17 -12.71
N LYS A 75 17.35 1.80 -12.18
CA LYS A 75 17.46 2.69 -11.04
C LYS A 75 17.82 1.75 -9.92
N ASP A 76 19.11 1.74 -9.60
CA ASP A 76 19.63 1.02 -8.47
C ASP A 76 18.81 1.43 -7.24
N ILE A 77 17.89 0.54 -6.83
CA ILE A 77 16.95 0.77 -5.74
C ILE A 77 17.72 0.95 -4.42
N TYR A 78 18.99 0.54 -4.40
CA TYR A 78 19.92 0.67 -3.28
C TYR A 78 20.90 1.84 -3.47
N SER A 79 20.67 2.75 -4.40
CA SER A 79 21.50 3.96 -4.60
C SER A 79 21.67 4.79 -3.33
N SER A 80 20.62 4.92 -2.51
CA SER A 80 20.68 5.60 -1.20
C SER A 80 21.48 4.85 -0.14
N SER A 81 21.72 3.55 -0.35
CA SER A 81 22.51 2.68 0.52
C SER A 81 23.97 2.57 0.08
N LYS A 82 24.35 3.13 -1.09
CA LYS A 82 25.72 3.07 -1.60
C LYS A 82 26.67 3.80 -0.66
N GLY A 83 27.68 3.08 -0.16
CA GLY A 83 28.67 3.58 0.79
C GLY A 83 28.37 3.25 2.25
N ASN A 84 27.19 2.72 2.57
CA ASN A 84 26.91 2.20 3.91
C ASN A 84 27.59 0.84 4.11
N VAL A 85 28.22 0.68 5.26
CA VAL A 85 28.82 -0.59 5.70
C VAL A 85 27.92 -1.24 6.74
N GLY A 86 27.77 -2.55 6.65
CA GLY A 86 26.98 -3.35 7.58
C GLY A 86 27.65 -4.68 7.88
N GLY A 87 27.04 -5.46 8.77
CA GLY A 87 27.50 -6.80 9.14
C GLY A 87 27.44 -7.80 7.98
N PRO A 88 28.03 -9.00 8.15
CA PRO A 88 28.03 -10.05 7.15
C PRO A 88 26.62 -10.51 6.81
N VAL A 89 26.43 -10.90 5.55
CA VAL A 89 25.17 -11.42 5.01
C VAL A 89 25.49 -12.66 4.16
N PRO A 90 24.89 -13.83 4.44
CA PRO A 90 23.90 -14.11 5.49
C PRO A 90 24.47 -13.96 6.91
N LEU A 91 23.59 -13.85 7.92
CA LEU A 91 24.02 -13.77 9.31
C LEU A 91 24.80 -15.04 9.71
N PRO A 92 25.84 -14.91 10.54
CA PRO A 92 26.55 -16.07 11.07
C PRO A 92 25.66 -16.88 12.02
N GLU A 93 26.02 -18.15 12.22
CA GLU A 93 25.26 -19.04 13.10
C GLU A 93 25.18 -18.50 14.54
N GLY A 94 23.97 -18.50 15.11
CA GLY A 94 23.70 -17.99 16.45
C GLY A 94 23.36 -16.50 16.54
N GLU A 95 23.41 -15.74 15.44
CA GLU A 95 22.96 -14.35 15.39
C GLU A 95 21.55 -14.23 14.78
N MET A 96 20.71 -13.36 15.36
CA MET A 96 19.34 -13.10 14.89
C MET A 96 19.10 -11.64 14.46
N VAL A 97 20.08 -10.76 14.62
CA VAL A 97 19.91 -9.31 14.44
C VAL A 97 20.77 -8.82 13.28
N LEU A 98 20.16 -8.70 12.09
CA LEU A 98 20.84 -8.33 10.84
C LEU A 98 21.57 -6.98 10.93
N PHE A 99 21.01 -6.03 11.66
CA PHE A 99 21.50 -4.65 11.74
C PHE A 99 22.30 -4.34 13.00
N ALA A 100 22.69 -5.35 13.78
CA ALA A 100 23.41 -5.14 15.05
C ALA A 100 24.73 -4.38 14.87
N GLN A 101 25.39 -4.60 13.73
CA GLN A 101 26.69 -4.00 13.40
C GLN A 101 26.58 -2.74 12.52
N ASN A 102 25.36 -2.29 12.22
CA ASN A 102 25.15 -1.15 11.34
C ASN A 102 25.25 0.17 12.12
N LYS A 103 25.74 1.21 11.46
CA LYS A 103 25.65 2.58 11.99
C LYS A 103 24.17 2.98 12.06
N ILE A 104 23.77 3.59 13.18
CA ILE A 104 22.44 4.17 13.37
C ILE A 104 22.64 5.67 13.57
N SER A 105 22.10 6.48 12.67
CA SER A 105 22.24 7.94 12.70
C SER A 105 21.03 8.60 12.03
N PRO A 106 20.60 9.79 12.47
CA PRO A 106 19.61 10.60 11.76
C PRO A 106 20.03 10.94 10.32
N GLU A 107 21.34 10.96 10.03
CA GLU A 107 21.90 11.20 8.70
C GLU A 107 21.52 10.12 7.69
N CYS A 108 21.20 8.91 8.15
CA CYS A 108 20.85 7.78 7.30
C CYS A 108 19.37 7.72 6.96
N CYS A 109 18.61 8.76 7.30
CA CYS A 109 17.22 8.90 6.89
C CYS A 109 17.14 9.56 5.50
N PRO A 110 16.20 9.13 4.64
CA PRO A 110 15.15 8.14 4.89
C PRO A 110 15.65 6.70 4.77
N SER A 111 15.30 5.84 5.74
CA SER A 111 15.56 4.39 5.73
C SER A 111 14.31 3.62 6.14
N VAL A 112 14.17 2.38 5.66
CA VAL A 112 13.05 1.48 6.00
C VAL A 112 13.12 1.03 7.46
N TYR A 113 14.33 0.94 8.01
CA TYR A 113 14.57 0.50 9.37
C TYR A 113 15.10 1.65 10.22
N SER A 114 14.56 1.77 11.43
CA SER A 114 14.94 2.80 12.40
C SER A 114 15.09 2.19 13.79
N SER A 115 15.76 2.94 14.65
CA SER A 115 15.92 2.65 16.08
C SER A 115 15.69 3.94 16.88
N SER A 116 15.81 3.88 18.20
CA SER A 116 15.59 5.02 19.09
C SER A 116 16.52 6.21 18.84
N THR A 117 17.68 5.98 18.21
CA THR A 117 18.71 6.99 17.94
C THR A 117 18.77 7.49 16.49
N GLY A 118 17.92 6.96 15.59
CA GLY A 118 17.89 7.39 14.19
C GLY A 118 17.59 6.25 13.21
N CYS A 119 17.93 6.47 11.94
CA CYS A 119 17.75 5.48 10.87
C CYS A 119 18.95 4.54 10.75
N VAL A 120 18.70 3.31 10.30
CA VAL A 120 19.75 2.33 10.03
C VAL A 120 20.41 2.64 8.69
N CYS A 121 21.73 2.83 8.71
CA CYS A 121 22.56 2.93 7.51
C CYS A 121 22.78 1.53 6.95
N ALA A 122 21.80 1.01 6.21
CA ALA A 122 21.86 -0.34 5.67
C ALA A 122 22.75 -0.41 4.43
N SER A 123 23.59 -1.45 4.35
CA SER A 123 24.43 -1.70 3.17
C SER A 123 23.59 -2.23 1.99
N PRO A 124 24.03 -2.04 0.74
CA PRO A 124 23.30 -2.55 -0.43
C PRO A 124 23.12 -4.07 -0.39
N ALA A 125 24.14 -4.82 0.04
CA ALA A 125 24.09 -6.28 0.15
C ALA A 125 23.04 -6.76 1.18
N GLN A 126 22.91 -6.07 2.31
CA GLN A 126 21.85 -6.37 3.29
C GLN A 126 20.46 -6.10 2.70
N MET A 127 20.30 -5.02 1.92
CA MET A 127 19.01 -4.67 1.32
C MET A 127 18.63 -5.63 0.20
N GLN A 128 19.60 -6.05 -0.61
CA GLN A 128 19.41 -7.10 -1.59
C GLN A 128 19.00 -8.42 -0.94
N TYR A 129 19.70 -8.85 0.11
CA TYR A 129 19.37 -10.10 0.81
C TYR A 129 17.97 -10.09 1.44
N LEU A 130 17.55 -8.94 1.98
CA LEU A 130 16.18 -8.77 2.48
C LEU A 130 15.16 -8.79 1.34
N ASN A 131 15.45 -8.16 0.21
CA ASN A 131 14.60 -8.20 -0.98
C ASN A 131 14.46 -9.62 -1.54
N GLU A 132 15.54 -10.39 -1.51
CA GLU A 132 15.58 -11.81 -1.87
C GLU A 132 14.91 -12.71 -0.82
N ARG A 133 14.41 -12.15 0.29
CA ARG A 133 13.80 -12.90 1.40
C ARG A 133 14.72 -14.01 1.91
N GLY A 134 16.00 -13.70 2.10
CA GLY A 134 17.01 -14.66 2.50
C GLY A 134 17.27 -15.75 1.46
N GLY A 135 17.15 -15.43 0.17
CA GLY A 135 17.35 -16.34 -0.95
C GLY A 135 16.10 -17.10 -1.42
N ASN A 136 14.93 -16.86 -0.81
CA ASN A 136 13.66 -17.49 -1.24
C ASN A 136 13.09 -16.86 -2.53
N ARG A 137 13.42 -15.60 -2.82
CA ARG A 137 13.05 -14.92 -4.07
C ARG A 137 14.27 -14.92 -5.00
N THR A 138 14.15 -15.60 -6.15
CA THR A 138 15.23 -15.76 -7.14
C THR A 138 15.22 -14.73 -8.27
N TYR A 139 14.21 -13.85 -8.34
CA TYR A 139 14.09 -12.79 -9.35
C TYR A 139 14.51 -11.43 -8.77
N GLY A 140 15.73 -11.35 -8.26
CA GLY A 140 16.24 -10.24 -7.45
C GLY A 140 17.04 -9.17 -8.18
N ASP A 141 17.15 -9.23 -9.51
CA ASP A 141 17.95 -8.33 -10.35
C ASP A 141 17.07 -7.40 -11.20
#